data_AF-A0A2G9TY51-F1
#
_entry.id   AF-A0A2G9TY51-F1
#
_cell.length_a   1.000
_cell.length_b   1.000
_cell.length_c   1.000
_cell.angle_alpha   90.00
_cell.angle_beta   90.00
_cell.angle_gamma   90.00
#
_symmetry.space_group_name_H-M   'P 1'
#
loop_
_entity.id
_entity.type
_entity.pdbx_description
1 polymer ?
#
loop_
_entity_poly.entity_id
_entity_poly.type
_entity_poly.pdbx_seq_one_letter_code
_entity_poly.pdbx_strand_id
1 'polypeptide(L)'
;MIRSRLPKLEVPGVPFHEYFFKSTRKYADNLAMINNDTKEQFTFADLITKAKFIGRALVAMGVERGEILCTGARELADGYPILDDLQFVGDSSVSDDVMLPRIQPRHDIVYLPFSSGIHGKRKGILTTHYIMNAKTMISFNSNSYIHPERGEYTVAMMPFHRQLGLEAIFISLLAGATVVTVSNFCVHTLMTCIDRFKRAYTDLVSLSAYGMTEVGLITRTVPSEKYSATCGKLAANLSLKVVDLISGRVVGPYQKGVIYVKGVSVLSPYLNNEEATREQIRGGWRKT
;
A
#
# COMPACT_ATOMS: atom_id res chain seq x y z
N MET A 1 24.42 2.93 -13.57
CA MET A 1 23.32 2.18 -12.93
C MET A 1 23.52 2.28 -11.42
N ILE A 2 22.48 2.69 -10.69
CA ILE A 2 22.50 2.84 -9.24
C ILE A 2 21.77 1.63 -8.64
N ARG A 3 22.38 0.98 -7.65
CA ARG A 3 21.74 -0.08 -6.86
C ARG A 3 21.50 0.44 -5.44
N SER A 4 20.42 -0.01 -4.81
CA SER A 4 20.19 0.34 -3.40
C SER A 4 21.37 -0.13 -2.55
N ARG A 5 21.75 0.69 -1.57
CA ARG A 5 22.78 0.35 -0.58
C ARG A 5 22.19 -0.30 0.67
N LEU A 6 20.86 -0.38 0.76
CA LEU A 6 20.18 -1.02 1.88
C LEU A 6 20.32 -2.54 1.78
N PRO A 7 20.30 -3.25 2.92
CA PRO A 7 20.26 -4.70 2.93
C PRO A 7 19.13 -5.25 2.04
N LYS A 8 19.40 -6.37 1.39
CA LYS A 8 18.38 -7.06 0.58
C LYS A 8 17.29 -7.58 1.50
N LEU A 9 16.04 -7.32 1.15
CA LEU A 9 14.86 -7.84 1.84
C LEU A 9 14.41 -9.16 1.21
N GLU A 10 14.02 -10.13 2.03
CA GLU A 10 13.49 -11.41 1.55
C GLU A 10 11.96 -11.38 1.51
N VAL A 11 11.40 -11.31 0.30
CA VAL A 11 9.95 -11.19 0.11
C VAL A 11 9.26 -12.52 0.39
N PRO A 12 8.31 -12.56 1.34
CA PRO A 12 7.62 -13.80 1.67
C PRO A 12 6.72 -14.25 0.52
N GLY A 13 6.79 -15.55 0.20
CA GLY A 13 6.02 -16.20 -0.86
C GLY A 13 4.62 -16.64 -0.45
N VAL A 14 4.01 -15.99 0.55
CA VAL A 14 2.70 -16.32 1.12
C VAL A 14 1.63 -15.28 0.72
N PRO A 15 0.33 -15.60 0.80
CA PRO A 15 -0.72 -14.61 0.62
C PRO A 15 -0.54 -13.41 1.55
N PHE A 16 -0.81 -12.21 1.04
CA PHE A 16 -0.62 -10.96 1.79
C PHE A 16 -1.31 -10.95 3.16
N HIS A 17 -2.55 -11.45 3.25
CA HIS A 17 -3.28 -11.50 4.51
C HIS A 17 -2.61 -12.43 5.54
N GLU A 18 -2.02 -13.56 5.13
CA GLU A 18 -1.28 -14.46 6.03
C GLU A 18 -0.03 -13.78 6.56
N TYR A 19 0.74 -13.11 5.70
CA TYR A 19 1.89 -12.32 6.10
C TYR A 19 1.49 -11.24 7.11
N PHE A 20 0.42 -10.49 6.80
CA PHE A 20 -0.06 -9.41 7.64
C PHE A 20 -0.56 -9.91 9.00
N PHE A 21 -1.47 -10.89 9.03
CA PHE A 21 -2.02 -11.46 10.26
C PHE A 21 -0.93 -12.07 11.14
N LYS A 22 0.02 -12.81 10.57
CA LYS A 22 1.15 -13.36 11.32
C LYS A 22 1.99 -12.25 11.96
N SER A 23 2.24 -11.17 11.21
CA SER A 23 3.10 -10.07 11.65
C SER A 23 2.45 -9.22 12.76
N THR A 24 1.13 -9.07 12.73
CA THR A 24 0.38 -8.24 13.69
C THR A 24 -0.23 -9.02 14.85
N ARG A 25 -0.23 -10.36 14.83
CA ARG A 25 -0.80 -11.21 15.89
C ARG A 25 -0.31 -10.87 17.30
N LYS A 26 0.95 -10.46 17.44
CA LYS A 26 1.55 -10.02 18.72
C LYS A 26 0.91 -8.77 19.33
N TYR A 27 0.07 -8.06 18.57
CA TYR A 27 -0.65 -6.86 18.99
C TYR A 27 -2.16 -7.11 19.15
N ALA A 28 -2.61 -8.37 19.19
CA ALA A 28 -4.03 -8.76 19.15
C ALA A 28 -4.95 -7.89 20.03
N ASP A 29 -4.56 -7.68 21.29
CA ASP A 29 -5.36 -6.93 22.28
C ASP A 29 -5.15 -5.41 22.24
N ASN A 30 -4.25 -4.91 21.38
CA ASN A 30 -4.00 -3.48 21.21
C ASN A 30 -5.05 -2.86 20.27
N LEU A 31 -5.34 -1.58 20.47
CA LEU A 31 -6.13 -0.79 19.52
C LEU A 31 -5.39 -0.66 18.19
N ALA A 32 -6.05 -1.08 17.12
CA ALA A 32 -5.52 -1.03 15.77
C ALA A 32 -6.08 0.15 14.98
N MET A 33 -7.40 0.39 15.09
CA MET A 33 -8.08 1.43 14.34
C MET A 33 -9.09 2.19 15.20
N ILE A 34 -9.15 3.50 14.97
CA ILE A 34 -10.16 4.41 15.51
C ILE A 34 -10.80 5.14 14.33
N ASN A 35 -12.13 5.09 14.23
CA ASN A 35 -12.87 6.00 13.38
C ASN A 35 -13.10 7.30 14.17
N ASN A 36 -12.45 8.40 13.76
CA ASN A 36 -12.58 9.65 14.51
C ASN A 36 -13.98 10.26 14.39
N ASP A 37 -14.75 9.94 13.35
CA ASP A 37 -16.07 10.51 13.15
C ASP A 37 -17.12 9.75 13.97
N THR A 38 -17.15 8.41 13.89
CA THR A 38 -18.11 7.56 14.61
C THR A 38 -17.68 7.22 16.04
N LYS A 39 -16.40 7.42 16.37
CA LYS A 39 -15.74 7.01 17.62
C LYS A 39 -15.61 5.50 17.82
N GLU A 40 -15.98 4.69 16.82
CA GLU A 40 -15.77 3.25 16.85
C GLU A 40 -14.27 2.93 16.93
N GLN A 41 -13.96 1.85 17.64
CA GLN A 41 -12.60 1.39 17.86
C GLN A 41 -12.54 -0.11 17.62
N PHE A 42 -11.44 -0.55 17.02
CA PHE A 42 -11.19 -1.94 16.70
C PHE A 42 -9.80 -2.32 17.18
N THR A 43 -9.70 -3.44 17.89
CA THR A 43 -8.43 -4.08 18.20
C THR A 43 -7.83 -4.76 16.97
N PHE A 44 -6.57 -5.16 17.03
CA PHE A 44 -5.98 -5.98 15.97
C PHE A 44 -6.72 -7.32 15.81
N ALA A 45 -7.16 -7.92 16.92
CA ALA A 45 -7.97 -9.13 16.89
C ALA A 45 -9.31 -8.89 16.16
N ASP A 46 -10.00 -7.77 16.45
CA ASP A 46 -11.25 -7.43 15.78
C ASP A 46 -11.07 -7.28 14.26
N LEU A 47 -10.01 -6.61 13.81
CA LEU A 47 -9.72 -6.44 12.39
C LEU A 47 -9.48 -7.78 11.70
N ILE A 48 -8.72 -8.69 12.32
CA ILE A 48 -8.45 -10.02 11.76
C ILE A 48 -9.74 -10.84 11.69
N THR A 49 -10.54 -10.82 12.75
CA THR A 49 -11.83 -11.52 12.81
C THR A 49 -12.78 -11.01 11.73
N LYS A 50 -12.94 -9.68 11.60
CA LYS A 50 -13.77 -9.06 10.57
C LYS A 50 -13.27 -9.35 9.16
N ALA A 51 -11.95 -9.30 8.91
CA ALA A 51 -11.38 -9.62 7.61
C ALA A 51 -11.63 -11.10 7.22
N LYS A 52 -11.50 -12.03 8.17
CA LYS A 52 -11.84 -13.45 7.95
C LYS A 52 -13.33 -13.65 7.69
N PHE A 53 -14.18 -12.99 8.46
CA PHE A 53 -15.63 -13.01 8.27
C PHE A 53 -15.99 -12.55 6.85
N ILE A 54 -15.50 -11.38 6.43
CA ILE A 54 -15.73 -10.85 5.07
C ILE A 54 -15.26 -11.87 4.02
N GLY A 55 -14.06 -12.44 4.18
CA GLY A 55 -13.56 -13.46 3.24
C GLY A 55 -14.48 -14.67 3.10
N ARG A 56 -15.02 -15.20 4.21
CA ARG A 56 -15.97 -16.33 4.18
C ARG A 56 -17.32 -15.92 3.63
N ALA A 57 -17.80 -14.73 3.98
CA ALA A 57 -19.07 -14.21 3.51
C ALA A 57 -19.05 -14.05 1.98
N LEU A 58 -17.96 -13.53 1.41
CA LEU A 58 -17.78 -13.43 -0.04
C LEU A 58 -17.91 -14.81 -0.71
N VAL A 59 -17.23 -15.83 -0.18
CA VAL A 59 -17.33 -17.20 -0.71
C VAL A 59 -18.74 -17.76 -0.58
N ALA A 60 -19.40 -17.55 0.56
CA ALA A 60 -20.78 -18.00 0.79
C ALA A 60 -21.79 -17.31 -0.15
N MET A 61 -21.50 -16.07 -0.58
CA MET A 61 -22.28 -15.34 -1.57
C MET A 61 -21.95 -15.74 -3.01
N GLY A 62 -21.05 -16.70 -3.22
CA GLY A 62 -20.67 -17.20 -4.54
C GLY A 62 -19.59 -16.38 -5.25
N VAL A 63 -18.91 -15.46 -4.56
CA VAL A 63 -17.78 -14.72 -5.14
C VAL A 63 -16.61 -15.68 -5.33
N GLU A 64 -16.15 -15.80 -6.56
CA GLU A 64 -15.10 -16.74 -6.94
C GLU A 64 -13.70 -16.10 -6.96
N ARG A 65 -12.68 -16.95 -6.83
CA ARG A 65 -11.28 -16.53 -6.98
C ARG A 65 -11.06 -15.96 -8.39
N GLY A 66 -10.63 -14.70 -8.45
CA GLY A 66 -10.32 -14.02 -9.71
C GLY A 66 -11.37 -12.98 -10.12
N GLU A 67 -12.52 -12.96 -9.46
CA GLU A 67 -13.50 -11.90 -9.65
C GLU A 67 -13.02 -10.57 -9.04
N ILE A 68 -13.43 -9.47 -9.67
CA ILE A 68 -13.08 -8.12 -9.25
C ILE A 68 -14.24 -7.57 -8.41
N LEU A 69 -13.93 -7.20 -7.17
CA LEU A 69 -14.84 -6.49 -6.27
C LEU A 69 -14.30 -5.08 -6.02
N CYS A 70 -15.14 -4.08 -6.28
CA CYS A 70 -14.78 -2.68 -6.08
C CYS A 70 -15.18 -2.21 -4.67
N THR A 71 -14.34 -1.39 -4.03
CA THR A 71 -14.61 -0.82 -2.69
C THR A 71 -14.88 0.69 -2.75
N GLY A 72 -15.22 1.20 -3.94
CA GLY A 72 -15.45 2.62 -4.20
C GLY A 72 -16.88 2.88 -4.66
N ALA A 73 -17.14 4.13 -5.04
CA ALA A 73 -18.47 4.56 -5.47
C ALA A 73 -18.96 3.79 -6.72
N ARG A 74 -20.26 3.45 -6.74
CA ARG A 74 -20.92 2.68 -7.81
C ARG A 74 -20.59 3.20 -9.21
N GLU A 75 -20.67 4.51 -9.39
CA GLU A 75 -20.50 5.18 -10.67
C GLU A 75 -19.08 5.03 -11.24
N LEU A 76 -18.10 4.66 -10.41
CA LEU A 76 -16.72 4.40 -10.80
C LEU A 76 -16.42 2.91 -10.99
N ALA A 77 -17.36 2.02 -10.67
CA ALA A 77 -17.14 0.58 -10.66
C ALA A 77 -17.24 -0.06 -12.05
N ASP A 78 -17.60 0.67 -13.11
CA ASP A 78 -17.59 0.19 -14.51
C ASP A 78 -18.30 -1.17 -14.70
N GLY A 79 -19.43 -1.36 -14.00
CA GLY A 79 -20.22 -2.61 -14.03
C GLY A 79 -19.70 -3.75 -13.15
N TYR A 80 -18.53 -3.61 -12.52
CA TYR A 80 -18.07 -4.57 -11.51
C TYR A 80 -18.93 -4.47 -10.24
N PRO A 81 -19.14 -5.60 -9.53
CA PRO A 81 -19.77 -5.58 -8.21
C PRO A 81 -19.01 -4.66 -7.25
N ILE A 82 -19.74 -3.96 -6.37
CA ILE A 82 -19.10 -3.21 -5.27
C ILE A 82 -19.41 -3.87 -3.93
N LEU A 83 -18.58 -3.60 -2.93
CA LEU A 83 -18.75 -4.12 -1.57
C LEU A 83 -20.14 -3.79 -0.99
N ASP A 84 -20.68 -2.61 -1.28
CA ASP A 84 -22.01 -2.17 -0.82
C ASP A 84 -23.19 -2.91 -1.49
N ASP A 85 -22.98 -3.60 -2.62
CA ASP A 85 -23.98 -4.55 -3.16
C ASP A 85 -24.16 -5.75 -2.27
N LEU A 86 -23.10 -6.09 -1.54
CA LEU A 86 -23.07 -7.29 -0.76
C LEU A 86 -23.84 -7.01 0.53
N GLN A 87 -25.09 -7.45 0.54
CA GLN A 87 -25.92 -7.43 1.74
C GLN A 87 -25.36 -8.44 2.74
N PHE A 88 -24.41 -8.01 3.57
CA PHE A 88 -23.92 -8.82 4.67
C PHE A 88 -25.07 -9.05 5.67
N VAL A 89 -25.63 -10.26 5.68
CA VAL A 89 -26.74 -10.63 6.56
C VAL A 89 -26.21 -10.93 7.97
N GLY A 90 -25.91 -9.88 8.75
CA GLY A 90 -25.51 -9.96 10.17
C GLY A 90 -24.27 -10.81 10.49
N ASP A 91 -23.65 -10.58 11.65
CA ASP A 91 -22.42 -11.29 12.09
C ASP A 91 -22.62 -12.81 12.33
N SER A 92 -23.81 -13.37 12.14
CA SER A 92 -24.21 -14.69 12.65
C SER A 92 -24.65 -15.74 11.61
N SER A 93 -24.57 -15.48 10.30
CA SER A 93 -25.09 -16.40 9.28
C SER A 93 -24.05 -17.21 8.48
N VAL A 94 -22.76 -16.90 8.59
CA VAL A 94 -21.71 -17.55 7.77
C VAL A 94 -20.91 -18.55 8.59
N SER A 95 -20.95 -19.83 8.20
CA SER A 95 -20.25 -20.91 8.88
C SER A 95 -18.73 -20.69 8.95
N ASP A 96 -18.12 -21.11 10.06
CA ASP A 96 -16.67 -21.12 10.20
C ASP A 96 -15.99 -22.14 9.28
N ASP A 97 -16.73 -23.16 8.82
CA ASP A 97 -16.25 -24.25 7.98
C ASP A 97 -16.20 -23.91 6.48
N VAL A 98 -16.53 -22.67 6.10
CA VAL A 98 -16.43 -22.23 4.71
C VAL A 98 -14.98 -22.35 4.22
N MET A 99 -14.77 -23.22 3.25
CA MET A 99 -13.47 -23.48 2.66
C MET A 99 -13.04 -22.30 1.77
N LEU A 100 -12.09 -21.51 2.27
CA LEU A 100 -11.50 -20.42 1.49
C LEU A 100 -10.65 -20.97 0.32
N PRO A 101 -10.65 -20.31 -0.85
CA PRO A 101 -9.89 -20.76 -2.00
C PRO A 101 -8.39 -20.70 -1.73
N ARG A 102 -7.65 -21.66 -2.32
CA ARG A 102 -6.19 -21.64 -2.28
C ARG A 102 -5.66 -20.48 -3.14
N ILE A 103 -4.92 -19.58 -2.51
CA ILE A 103 -4.28 -18.42 -3.17
C ILE A 103 -2.88 -18.79 -3.66
N GLN A 104 -2.55 -18.39 -4.88
CA GLN A 104 -1.22 -18.47 -5.49
C GLN A 104 -0.54 -17.10 -5.45
N PRO A 105 0.37 -16.81 -4.51
CA PRO A 105 0.76 -15.43 -4.23
C PRO A 105 1.46 -14.68 -5.37
N ARG A 106 2.10 -15.41 -6.28
CA ARG A 106 2.80 -14.83 -7.45
C ARG A 106 1.90 -14.57 -8.65
N HIS A 107 0.70 -15.15 -8.67
CA HIS A 107 -0.21 -15.10 -9.82
C HIS A 107 -1.51 -14.38 -9.50
N ASP A 108 -2.05 -14.60 -8.30
CA ASP A 108 -3.33 -14.06 -7.90
C ASP A 108 -3.23 -12.59 -7.52
N ILE A 109 -4.19 -11.82 -8.02
CA ILE A 109 -4.30 -10.38 -7.80
C ILE A 109 -5.03 -10.13 -6.49
N VAL A 110 -4.41 -9.36 -5.61
CA VAL A 110 -4.99 -8.94 -4.32
C VAL A 110 -5.46 -7.49 -4.35
N TYR A 111 -4.91 -6.69 -5.27
CA TYR A 111 -5.16 -5.26 -5.30
C TYR A 111 -5.06 -4.72 -6.73
N LEU A 112 -6.01 -3.87 -7.10
CA LEU A 112 -6.16 -3.30 -8.43
C LEU A 112 -6.40 -1.78 -8.35
N PRO A 113 -5.40 -0.99 -7.97
CA PRO A 113 -5.54 0.46 -7.96
C PRO A 113 -5.54 1.00 -9.38
N PHE A 114 -6.21 2.14 -9.55
CA PHE A 114 -6.15 2.91 -10.79
C PHE A 114 -5.19 4.09 -10.64
N SER A 115 -4.33 4.27 -11.65
CA SER A 115 -3.46 5.45 -11.74
C SER A 115 -4.27 6.74 -11.93
N SER A 116 -3.67 7.89 -11.60
CA SER A 116 -4.30 9.21 -11.76
C SER A 116 -4.58 9.61 -13.21
N GLY A 117 -3.96 8.95 -14.19
CA GLY A 117 -4.24 9.19 -15.62
C GLY A 117 -3.60 10.46 -16.18
N ILE A 118 -2.43 10.88 -15.68
CA ILE A 118 -1.73 12.12 -16.13
C ILE A 118 -1.44 12.20 -17.64
N HIS A 119 -1.54 11.08 -18.37
CA HIS A 119 -1.35 11.00 -19.82
C HIS A 119 -2.53 10.31 -20.56
N GLY A 120 -3.73 10.25 -19.97
CA GLY A 120 -4.92 9.67 -20.62
C GLY A 120 -5.87 8.92 -19.67
N LYS A 121 -6.61 7.93 -20.20
CA LYS A 121 -7.50 7.09 -19.38
C LYS A 121 -6.74 6.46 -18.20
N ARG A 122 -7.39 6.41 -17.03
CA ARG A 122 -6.84 5.74 -15.84
C ARG A 122 -6.58 4.28 -16.17
N LYS A 123 -5.44 3.75 -15.72
CA LYS A 123 -5.04 2.36 -15.98
C LYS A 123 -5.12 1.58 -14.68
N GLY A 124 -5.83 0.45 -14.68
CA GLY A 124 -5.86 -0.50 -13.56
C GLY A 124 -4.53 -1.25 -13.48
N ILE A 125 -3.99 -1.43 -12.29
CA ILE A 125 -2.65 -1.96 -12.07
C ILE A 125 -2.74 -3.28 -11.32
N LEU A 126 -2.40 -4.38 -11.98
CA LEU A 126 -2.52 -5.71 -11.42
C LEU A 126 -1.41 -5.94 -10.38
N THR A 127 -1.80 -5.98 -9.10
CA THR A 127 -0.88 -6.22 -7.97
C THR A 127 -1.14 -7.58 -7.36
N THR A 128 -0.18 -8.49 -7.53
CA THR A 128 -0.23 -9.82 -6.92
C THR A 128 0.05 -9.76 -5.41
N HIS A 129 -0.31 -10.80 -4.66
CA HIS A 129 0.03 -10.87 -3.23
C HIS A 129 1.54 -10.74 -2.98
N TYR A 130 2.37 -11.37 -3.80
CA TYR A 130 3.83 -11.32 -3.69
C TYR A 130 4.36 -9.90 -3.95
N ILE A 131 3.81 -9.19 -4.95
CA ILE A 131 4.16 -7.79 -5.20
C ILE A 131 3.69 -6.90 -4.04
N MET A 132 2.50 -7.14 -3.48
CA MET A 132 2.02 -6.41 -2.31
C MET A 132 2.96 -6.60 -1.11
N ASN A 133 3.33 -7.84 -0.79
CA ASN A 133 4.33 -8.14 0.25
C ASN A 133 5.63 -7.36 0.00
N ALA A 134 6.11 -7.34 -1.24
CA ALA A 134 7.32 -6.61 -1.61
C ALA A 134 7.19 -5.10 -1.37
N LYS A 135 6.10 -4.46 -1.84
CA LYS A 135 5.83 -3.04 -1.61
C LYS A 135 5.77 -2.73 -0.12
N THR A 136 5.00 -3.51 0.64
CA THR A 136 4.84 -3.32 2.08
C THR A 136 6.16 -3.44 2.83
N MET A 137 6.99 -4.45 2.56
CA MET A 137 8.28 -4.58 3.25
C MET A 137 9.31 -3.52 2.84
N ILE A 138 9.32 -3.10 1.57
CA ILE A 138 10.17 -1.99 1.13
C ILE A 138 9.80 -0.74 1.93
N SER A 139 8.51 -0.44 2.05
CA SER A 139 8.05 0.72 2.81
C SER A 139 8.19 0.55 4.33
N PHE A 140 8.04 -0.66 4.88
CA PHE A 140 8.25 -1.03 6.29
C PHE A 140 9.69 -1.48 6.59
N ASN A 141 10.69 -0.76 6.06
CA ASN A 141 12.11 -1.07 6.28
C ASN A 141 12.73 -0.17 7.36
N SER A 142 12.92 -0.70 8.56
CA SER A 142 13.51 0.01 9.70
C SER A 142 14.99 0.37 9.51
N ASN A 143 15.69 -0.22 8.53
CA ASN A 143 17.08 0.15 8.24
C ASN A 143 17.21 1.53 7.57
N SER A 144 16.10 2.14 7.14
CA SER A 144 16.13 3.40 6.40
C SER A 144 15.07 4.42 6.83
N TYR A 145 13.99 3.99 7.48
CA TYR A 145 12.82 4.84 7.73
C TYR A 145 12.39 4.78 9.19
N ILE A 146 11.94 5.92 9.72
CA ILE A 146 11.18 5.94 10.97
C ILE A 146 9.77 5.46 10.66
N HIS A 147 9.31 4.55 11.49
CA HIS A 147 7.93 4.10 11.58
C HIS A 147 7.39 4.49 12.96
N PRO A 148 6.07 4.66 13.11
CA PRO A 148 5.49 4.77 14.43
C PRO A 148 5.75 3.49 15.23
N GLU A 149 5.62 3.55 16.54
CA GLU A 149 5.79 2.40 17.43
C GLU A 149 4.45 1.93 18.03
N ARG A 150 4.49 0.78 18.72
CA ARG A 150 3.34 0.28 19.47
C ARG A 150 2.90 1.31 20.51
N GLY A 151 1.60 1.63 20.51
CA GLY A 151 1.01 2.60 21.43
C GLY A 151 1.06 4.05 20.92
N GLU A 152 1.62 4.27 19.73
CA GLU A 152 1.56 5.54 19.03
C GLU A 152 0.39 5.59 18.05
N TYR A 153 0.10 6.79 17.55
CA TYR A 153 -1.04 7.04 16.67
C TYR A 153 -0.57 7.55 15.30
N THR A 154 -1.17 7.02 14.23
CA THR A 154 -1.07 7.57 12.89
C THR A 154 -2.41 8.15 12.48
N VAL A 155 -2.48 9.47 12.31
CA VAL A 155 -3.69 10.12 11.80
C VAL A 155 -3.70 10.02 10.27
N ALA A 156 -4.55 9.16 9.73
CA ALA A 156 -4.68 8.88 8.32
C ALA A 156 -5.82 9.74 7.74
N MET A 157 -5.46 10.91 7.18
CA MET A 157 -6.40 11.84 6.52
C MET A 157 -6.33 11.78 4.99
N MET A 158 -5.53 10.86 4.43
CA MET A 158 -5.39 10.69 2.98
C MET A 158 -6.44 9.71 2.42
N PRO A 159 -6.80 9.80 1.15
CA PRO A 159 -7.71 8.82 0.56
C PRO A 159 -7.08 7.41 0.53
N PHE A 160 -7.70 6.45 1.22
CA PHE A 160 -7.17 5.08 1.37
C PHE A 160 -7.24 4.25 0.07
N HIS A 161 -8.04 4.67 -0.90
CA HIS A 161 -8.09 4.05 -2.22
C HIS A 161 -6.83 4.33 -3.07
N ARG A 162 -5.93 5.20 -2.61
CA ARG A 162 -4.64 5.47 -3.25
C ARG A 162 -3.54 4.64 -2.58
N GLN A 163 -2.61 4.11 -3.40
CA GLN A 163 -1.48 3.28 -2.95
C GLN A 163 -0.75 3.87 -1.73
N LEU A 164 -0.44 5.17 -1.73
CA LEU A 164 0.29 5.81 -0.64
C LEU A 164 -0.50 5.82 0.68
N GLY A 165 -1.81 6.07 0.62
CA GLY A 165 -2.68 6.05 1.80
C GLY A 165 -2.81 4.66 2.38
N LEU A 166 -3.00 3.66 1.51
CA LEU A 166 -3.09 2.26 1.92
C LEU A 166 -1.78 1.75 2.53
N GLU A 167 -0.63 2.09 1.91
CA GLU A 167 0.69 1.73 2.45
C GLU A 167 0.92 2.34 3.83
N ALA A 168 0.55 3.60 4.06
CA ALA A 168 0.69 4.26 5.36
C ALA A 168 -0.08 3.50 6.45
N ILE A 169 -1.32 3.07 6.17
CA ILE A 169 -2.13 2.26 7.10
C ILE A 169 -1.42 0.95 7.42
N PHE A 170 -0.99 0.20 6.40
CA PHE A 170 -0.34 -1.10 6.63
C PHE A 170 0.97 -0.99 7.40
N ILE A 171 1.78 0.02 7.11
CA ILE A 171 3.05 0.28 7.83
C ILE A 171 2.77 0.56 9.31
N SER A 172 1.80 1.43 9.61
CA SER A 172 1.42 1.74 10.99
C SER A 172 0.92 0.51 11.75
N LEU A 173 0.04 -0.28 11.12
CA LEU A 173 -0.49 -1.50 11.72
C LEU A 173 0.62 -2.56 11.92
N LEU A 174 1.53 -2.73 10.96
CA LEU A 174 2.67 -3.65 11.10
C LEU A 174 3.62 -3.24 12.22
N ALA A 175 3.72 -1.94 12.50
CA ALA A 175 4.48 -1.42 13.63
C ALA A 175 3.77 -1.57 14.99
N GLY A 176 2.47 -1.92 14.97
CA GLY A 176 1.62 -1.99 16.17
C GLY A 176 1.04 -0.66 16.61
N ALA A 177 1.14 0.37 15.77
CA ALA A 177 0.55 1.68 16.02
C ALA A 177 -0.96 1.66 15.74
N THR A 178 -1.68 2.59 16.37
CA THR A 178 -3.11 2.78 16.18
C THR A 178 -3.35 3.76 15.02
N VAL A 179 -4.14 3.35 14.03
CA VAL A 179 -4.53 4.20 12.90
C VAL A 179 -5.82 4.95 13.25
N VAL A 180 -5.76 6.27 13.23
CA VAL A 180 -6.93 7.14 13.41
C VAL A 180 -7.37 7.60 12.02
N THR A 181 -8.56 7.16 11.60
CA THR A 181 -9.14 7.54 10.30
C THR A 181 -10.05 8.75 10.46
N VAL A 182 -10.05 9.63 9.45
CA VAL A 182 -10.86 10.85 9.42
C VAL A 182 -11.49 10.97 8.03
N SER A 183 -12.82 11.11 7.95
CA SER A 183 -13.54 11.14 6.67
C SER A 183 -13.32 12.41 5.87
N ASN A 184 -13.16 13.55 6.56
CA ASN A 184 -13.00 14.85 5.93
C ASN A 184 -11.79 15.60 6.48
N PHE A 185 -10.88 15.98 5.58
CA PHE A 185 -9.78 16.85 5.95
C PHE A 185 -10.28 18.27 6.23
N CYS A 186 -10.06 18.75 7.45
CA CYS A 186 -9.98 20.17 7.73
C CYS A 186 -8.91 20.43 8.79
N VAL A 187 -8.33 21.63 8.77
CA VAL A 187 -7.26 22.02 9.69
C VAL A 187 -7.72 21.88 11.14
N HIS A 188 -8.97 22.22 11.44
CA HIS A 188 -9.53 22.06 12.78
C HIS A 188 -9.49 20.59 13.24
N THR A 189 -10.01 19.66 12.44
CA THR A 189 -9.99 18.22 12.77
C THR A 189 -8.58 17.67 12.90
N LEU A 190 -7.63 18.11 12.06
CA LEU A 190 -6.23 17.75 12.19
C LEU A 190 -5.69 18.23 13.54
N MET A 191 -5.91 19.49 13.90
CA MET A 191 -5.44 20.06 15.17
C MET A 191 -6.06 19.36 16.38
N THR A 192 -7.36 19.03 16.33
CA THR A 192 -8.03 18.26 17.38
C THR A 192 -7.46 16.85 17.51
N CYS A 193 -7.18 16.19 16.38
CA CYS A 193 -6.55 14.86 16.40
C CYS A 193 -5.13 14.94 16.97
N ILE A 194 -4.35 15.96 16.59
CA ILE A 194 -3.03 16.19 17.16
C ILE A 194 -3.14 16.41 18.67
N ASP A 195 -3.99 17.32 19.14
CA ASP A 195 -4.14 17.59 20.58
C ASP A 195 -4.54 16.33 21.37
N ARG A 196 -5.47 15.54 20.82
CA ARG A 196 -5.99 14.34 21.48
C ARG A 196 -5.03 13.16 21.49
N PHE A 197 -4.30 12.94 20.39
CA PHE A 197 -3.52 11.71 20.17
C PHE A 197 -2.01 11.92 20.25
N LYS A 198 -1.53 13.16 20.30
CA LYS A 198 -0.10 13.46 20.48
C LYS A 198 0.32 13.17 21.91
N ARG A 199 1.08 12.09 22.10
CA ARG A 199 1.92 11.91 23.27
C ARG A 199 3.29 12.54 22.98
N ALA A 200 3.50 13.77 23.44
CA ALA A 200 4.80 14.38 23.68
C ALA A 200 5.87 14.36 22.55
N TYR A 201 5.49 14.55 21.28
CA TYR A 201 6.48 14.82 20.23
C TYR A 201 6.88 16.30 20.18
N THR A 202 8.13 16.61 20.53
CA THR A 202 8.70 17.98 20.45
C THR A 202 9.28 18.31 19.06
N ASP A 203 9.60 17.30 18.25
CA ASP A 203 10.25 17.47 16.95
C ASP A 203 9.32 17.09 15.77
N LEU A 204 9.00 18.06 14.92
CA LEU A 204 8.34 17.82 13.63
C LEU A 204 9.41 17.51 12.57
N VAL A 205 9.35 16.32 11.97
CA VAL A 205 10.26 15.90 10.90
C VAL A 205 9.49 15.80 9.58
N SER A 206 9.92 16.55 8.57
CA SER A 206 9.35 16.45 7.22
C SER A 206 10.18 15.45 6.39
N LEU A 207 9.55 14.37 5.95
CA LEU A 207 10.18 13.37 5.11
C LEU A 207 9.59 13.43 3.69
N SER A 208 10.46 13.39 2.68
CA SER A 208 10.07 13.36 1.28
C SER A 208 10.23 11.95 0.72
N ALA A 209 9.29 11.56 -0.14
CA ALA A 209 9.28 10.27 -0.81
C ALA A 209 8.85 10.43 -2.26
N TYR A 210 9.42 9.61 -3.13
CA TYR A 210 9.00 9.47 -4.52
C TYR A 210 8.61 8.02 -4.79
N GLY A 211 7.49 7.86 -5.48
CA GLY A 211 6.94 6.57 -5.84
C GLY A 211 5.85 6.73 -6.89
N MET A 212 5.37 5.60 -7.39
CA MET A 212 4.26 5.53 -8.33
C MET A 212 3.38 4.34 -7.97
N THR A 213 2.09 4.39 -8.30
CA THR A 213 1.12 3.33 -7.97
C THR A 213 1.62 1.95 -8.40
N GLU A 214 2.33 1.91 -9.53
CA GLU A 214 2.79 0.67 -10.14
C GLU A 214 4.02 0.05 -9.48
N VAL A 215 4.81 0.83 -8.75
CA VAL A 215 6.07 0.35 -8.11
C VAL A 215 5.97 0.38 -6.59
N GLY A 216 5.12 1.25 -6.03
CA GLY A 216 5.19 1.65 -4.62
C GLY A 216 6.29 2.68 -4.40
N LEU A 217 6.96 2.61 -3.25
CA LEU A 217 8.06 3.49 -2.89
C LEU A 217 9.32 3.25 -3.76
N ILE A 218 9.87 4.32 -4.34
CA ILE A 218 11.13 4.28 -5.11
C ILE A 218 12.27 4.91 -4.32
N THR A 219 12.08 6.14 -3.82
CA THR A 219 13.07 6.82 -2.98
C THR A 219 12.40 7.45 -1.76
N ARG A 220 13.14 7.60 -0.67
CA ARG A 220 12.68 8.31 0.53
C ARG A 220 13.84 8.88 1.32
N THR A 221 13.62 10.05 1.93
CA THR A 221 14.61 10.69 2.81
C THR A 221 14.76 9.90 4.10
N VAL A 222 15.94 10.00 4.70
CA VAL A 222 16.21 9.34 5.98
C VAL A 222 15.96 10.30 7.15
N PRO A 223 15.70 9.80 8.36
CA PRO A 223 15.42 10.62 9.55
C PRO A 223 16.42 11.74 9.86
N SER A 224 17.71 11.52 9.57
CA SER A 224 18.75 12.53 9.77
C SER A 224 18.62 13.74 8.84
N GLU A 225 17.77 13.68 7.83
CA GLU A 225 17.53 14.71 6.81
C GLU A 225 16.21 15.45 7.09
N LYS A 226 16.08 16.10 8.27
CA LYS A 226 14.84 16.75 8.75
C LYS A 226 14.20 17.73 7.75
N TYR A 227 15.02 18.34 6.90
CA TYR A 227 14.61 19.21 5.80
C TYR A 227 15.48 18.92 4.57
N SER A 228 14.98 18.09 3.66
CA SER A 228 15.71 17.72 2.44
C SER A 228 15.05 18.35 1.21
N ALA A 229 15.86 18.98 0.37
CA ALA A 229 15.46 19.41 -0.97
C ALA A 229 15.45 18.25 -1.99
N THR A 230 15.65 17.01 -1.53
CA THR A 230 15.72 15.81 -2.37
C THR A 230 14.53 14.88 -2.09
N CYS A 231 14.26 13.95 -3.01
CA CYS A 231 13.34 12.84 -2.76
C CYS A 231 14.01 11.66 -2.01
N GLY A 232 15.23 11.85 -1.51
CA GLY A 232 15.98 10.90 -0.71
C GLY A 232 16.67 9.79 -1.50
N LYS A 233 16.88 8.64 -0.83
CA LYS A 233 17.73 7.54 -1.31
C LYS A 233 16.90 6.38 -1.83
N LEU A 234 17.49 5.60 -2.75
CA LEU A 234 16.85 4.46 -3.41
C LEU A 234 16.47 3.35 -2.41
N ALA A 235 15.19 2.98 -2.42
CA ALA A 235 14.64 1.97 -1.52
C ALA A 235 15.23 0.57 -1.77
N ALA A 236 15.15 -0.30 -0.77
CA ALA A 236 15.73 -1.64 -0.82
C ALA A 236 15.18 -2.46 -1.99
N ASN A 237 15.97 -3.43 -2.48
CA ASN A 237 15.63 -4.32 -3.59
C ASN A 237 15.36 -3.62 -4.94
N LEU A 238 15.64 -2.32 -5.06
CA LEU A 238 15.53 -1.56 -6.31
C LEU A 238 16.89 -1.22 -6.92
N SER A 239 16.87 -1.11 -8.24
CA SER A 239 17.92 -0.51 -9.07
C SER A 239 17.32 0.63 -9.88
N LEU A 240 18.10 1.66 -10.12
CA LEU A 240 17.70 2.87 -10.82
C LEU A 240 18.73 3.24 -11.90
N LYS A 241 18.26 3.75 -13.04
CA LYS A 241 19.10 4.44 -14.01
C LYS A 241 18.37 5.68 -14.51
N VAL A 242 19.13 6.69 -14.91
CA VAL A 242 18.60 7.88 -15.59
C VAL A 242 19.00 7.77 -17.04
N VAL A 243 18.06 8.00 -17.96
CA VAL A 243 18.27 7.90 -19.40
C VAL A 243 17.94 9.23 -20.03
N ASP A 244 18.89 9.80 -20.78
CA ASP A 244 18.65 11.01 -21.54
C ASP A 244 17.60 10.78 -22.64
N LEU A 245 16.68 11.73 -22.79
CA LEU A 245 15.53 11.60 -23.68
C LEU A 245 15.92 11.67 -25.16
N ILE A 246 17.01 12.38 -25.48
CA ILE A 246 17.43 12.63 -26.87
C ILE A 246 18.32 11.49 -27.36
N SER A 247 19.40 11.21 -26.63
CA SER A 247 20.39 10.21 -27.02
C SER A 247 19.99 8.77 -26.66
N GLY A 248 19.02 8.58 -25.75
CA GLY A 248 18.65 7.26 -25.22
C GLY A 248 19.73 6.60 -24.37
N ARG A 249 20.82 7.31 -24.03
CA ARG A 249 21.95 6.79 -23.26
C ARG A 249 21.72 6.96 -21.76
N VAL A 250 22.29 6.04 -20.98
CA VAL A 250 22.32 6.17 -19.51
C VAL A 250 23.25 7.31 -19.15
N VAL A 251 22.78 8.23 -18.31
CA VAL A 251 23.55 9.40 -17.87
C VAL A 251 24.07 9.25 -16.43
N GLY A 252 25.10 10.02 -16.11
CA GLY A 252 25.76 10.04 -14.81
C GLY A 252 25.09 10.98 -13.79
N PRO A 253 25.71 11.12 -12.60
CA PRO A 253 25.25 12.07 -11.59
C PRO A 253 25.12 13.49 -12.14
N TYR A 254 24.16 14.26 -11.60
CA TYR A 254 23.88 15.66 -11.96
C TYR A 254 23.38 15.90 -13.40
N GLN A 255 23.14 14.83 -14.18
CA GLN A 255 22.53 14.92 -15.50
C GLN A 255 21.03 14.61 -15.44
N LYS A 256 20.23 15.36 -16.21
CA LYS A 256 18.78 15.19 -16.27
C LYS A 256 18.40 14.11 -17.28
N GLY A 257 17.28 13.43 -17.03
CA GLY A 257 16.72 12.42 -17.91
C GLY A 257 15.53 11.73 -17.27
N VAL A 258 15.03 10.67 -17.91
CA VAL A 258 13.93 9.86 -17.39
C VAL A 258 14.46 8.78 -16.46
N ILE A 259 13.78 8.61 -15.33
CA ILE A 259 14.09 7.57 -14.36
C ILE A 259 13.53 6.24 -14.86
N TYR A 260 14.37 5.22 -14.83
CA TYR A 260 13.97 3.84 -15.00
C TYR A 260 14.29 3.07 -13.74
N VAL A 261 13.34 2.27 -13.28
CA VAL A 261 13.47 1.45 -12.08
C VAL A 261 13.36 -0.03 -12.41
N LYS A 262 14.08 -0.87 -11.68
CA LYS A 262 14.03 -2.32 -11.80
C LYS A 262 14.08 -2.93 -10.41
N GLY A 263 13.23 -3.91 -10.15
CA GLY A 263 13.16 -4.54 -8.83
C GLY A 263 11.91 -5.39 -8.69
N VAL A 264 11.76 -5.94 -7.50
CA VAL A 264 10.72 -6.95 -7.20
C VAL A 264 9.30 -6.40 -7.30
N SER A 265 9.07 -5.12 -6.96
CA SER A 265 7.75 -4.49 -6.99
C SER A 265 7.37 -3.87 -8.33
N VAL A 266 8.26 -3.91 -9.32
CA VAL A 266 8.15 -3.14 -10.57
C VAL A 266 7.26 -3.80 -11.63
N LEU A 267 7.04 -5.11 -11.51
CA LEU A 267 6.46 -5.96 -12.55
C LEU A 267 4.93 -6.04 -12.52
N SER A 268 4.23 -5.02 -12.04
CA SER A 268 2.76 -4.94 -12.11
C SER A 268 2.30 -4.55 -13.53
N PRO A 269 1.63 -5.44 -14.28
CA PRO A 269 1.07 -5.11 -15.59
C PRO A 269 -0.21 -4.27 -15.47
N TYR A 270 -0.64 -3.66 -16.56
CA TYR A 270 -1.92 -2.97 -16.62
C TYR A 270 -3.06 -3.93 -17.01
N LEU A 271 -4.22 -3.79 -16.36
CA LEU A 271 -5.43 -4.56 -16.67
C LEU A 271 -5.83 -4.34 -18.13
N ASN A 272 -6.00 -5.43 -18.88
CA ASN A 272 -6.45 -5.45 -20.28
C ASN A 272 -5.67 -4.49 -21.21
N ASN A 273 -4.40 -4.21 -20.89
CA ASN A 273 -3.59 -3.25 -21.66
C ASN A 273 -2.14 -3.71 -21.77
N GLU A 274 -1.92 -4.76 -22.56
CA GLU A 274 -0.60 -5.31 -22.78
C GLU A 274 0.33 -4.35 -23.54
N GLU A 275 -0.22 -3.55 -24.45
CA GLU A 275 0.55 -2.56 -25.21
C GLU A 275 1.20 -1.55 -24.26
N ALA A 276 0.41 -0.87 -23.41
CA ALA A 276 0.95 0.04 -22.42
C ALA A 276 1.89 -0.66 -21.43
N THR A 277 1.65 -1.94 -21.14
CA THR A 277 2.54 -2.73 -20.28
C THR A 277 3.92 -2.93 -20.94
N ARG A 278 3.97 -3.32 -22.22
CA ARG A 278 5.22 -3.49 -22.99
C ARG A 278 5.94 -2.17 -23.26
N GLU A 279 5.21 -1.08 -23.40
CA GLU A 279 5.78 0.25 -23.53
C GLU A 279 6.49 0.69 -22.26
N GLN A 280 5.84 0.48 -21.11
CA GLN A 280 6.36 0.92 -19.81
C GLN A 280 7.43 -0.02 -19.26
N ILE A 281 7.34 -1.32 -19.51
CA ILE A 281 8.26 -2.33 -18.97
C ILE A 281 9.06 -2.98 -20.10
N ARG A 282 10.38 -2.72 -20.14
CA ARG A 282 11.32 -3.30 -21.12
C ARG A 282 12.57 -3.85 -20.44
N GLY A 283 12.90 -5.12 -20.67
CA GLY A 283 14.07 -5.77 -20.06
C GLY A 283 14.02 -5.82 -18.51
N GLY A 284 12.82 -5.84 -17.95
CA GLY A 284 12.55 -5.74 -16.51
C GLY A 284 12.75 -4.35 -15.92
N TRP A 285 12.98 -3.32 -16.75
CA TRP A 285 13.00 -1.92 -16.33
C TRP A 285 11.66 -1.27 -16.62
N ARG A 286 11.09 -0.57 -15.64
CA ARG A 286 9.93 0.28 -15.82
C ARG A 286 10.35 1.74 -15.95
N LYS A 287 9.80 2.42 -16.94
CA LYS A 287 9.87 3.88 -17.10
C LYS A 287 8.92 4.54 -16.11
N THR A 288 9.38 5.54 -15.36
CA THR A 288 8.53 6.31 -14.43
C THR A 288 7.81 7.45 -15.11
#